data_AF-A0A947VRG8-F1
#
_entry.id   AF-A0A947VRG8-F1
#
_cell.length_a   1.000
_cell.length_b   1.000
_cell.length_c   1.000
_cell.angle_alpha   90.00
_cell.angle_beta   90.00
_cell.angle_gamma   90.00
#
_symmetry.space_group_name_H-M   'P 1'
#
loop_
_entity.id
_entity.type
_entity.pdbx_description
1 polymer ?
#
loop_
_entity_poly.entity_id
_entity_poly.type
_entity_poly.pdbx_seq_one_letter_code
_entity_poly.pdbx_strand_id
1 'polypeptide(L)'
;MEAYFGGLESKLLAIPMPERKLCILASRKLLGQDYDADFLERYEAELVELSLGIDPMERDSMRALEICVEAFSLAAAARVSRLAC
;
A
#
# COMPACT_ATOMS: atom_id res chain seq x y z
N MET A 1 14.71 9.15 0.02
CA MET A 1 13.38 9.03 0.67
C MET A 1 12.26 9.65 -0.16
N GLU A 2 12.49 10.75 -0.90
CA GLU A 2 11.47 11.31 -1.84
C GLU A 2 11.21 10.41 -3.08
N ALA A 3 12.23 9.69 -3.57
CA ALA A 3 12.10 8.84 -4.76
C ALA A 3 11.12 7.65 -4.60
N TYR A 4 11.00 7.08 -3.39
CA TYR A 4 10.11 5.95 -3.13
C TYR A 4 8.64 6.35 -3.24
N PHE A 5 8.26 7.44 -2.55
CA PHE A 5 6.87 7.91 -2.59
C PHE A 5 6.47 8.47 -3.96
N GLY A 6 7.43 8.90 -4.79
CA GLY A 6 7.16 9.20 -6.21
C GLY A 6 6.83 7.94 -7.03
N GLY A 7 7.47 6.80 -6.74
CA GLY A 7 7.15 5.50 -7.34
C GLY A 7 5.76 5.00 -6.92
N LEU A 8 5.47 5.04 -5.61
CA LEU A 8 4.16 4.70 -5.07
C LEU A 8 3.06 5.61 -5.62
N GLU A 9 3.28 6.92 -5.67
CA GLU A 9 2.32 7.89 -6.21
C GLU A 9 2.00 7.60 -7.69
N SER A 10 3.00 7.17 -8.47
CA SER A 10 2.82 6.74 -9.86
C SER A 10 1.93 5.49 -9.98
N LYS A 11 2.07 4.53 -9.08
CA LYS A 11 1.25 3.30 -9.07
C LYS A 11 -0.18 3.56 -8.61
N LEU A 12 -0.39 4.55 -7.73
CA LEU A 12 -1.71 4.91 -7.22
C LEU A 12 -2.45 5.94 -8.10
N LEU A 13 -1.95 6.25 -9.30
CA LEU A 13 -2.58 7.20 -10.23
C LEU A 13 -4.02 6.80 -10.64
N ALA A 14 -4.39 5.52 -10.52
CA ALA A 14 -5.74 5.04 -10.80
C ALA A 14 -6.74 5.34 -9.66
N ILE A 15 -6.25 5.59 -8.44
CA ILE A 15 -7.08 5.91 -7.27
C ILE A 15 -7.42 7.41 -7.31
N PRO A 16 -8.69 7.83 -7.26
CA PRO A 16 -9.05 9.24 -7.28
C PRO A 16 -8.58 9.98 -6.00
N MET A 17 -8.67 11.30 -6.04
CA MET A 17 -8.56 12.13 -4.84
C MET A 17 -9.92 12.22 -4.15
N PRO A 18 -9.99 12.23 -2.81
CA PRO A 18 -8.88 12.37 -1.84
C PRO A 18 -8.18 11.06 -1.41
N GLU A 19 -8.69 9.90 -1.79
CA GLU A 19 -8.25 8.59 -1.28
C GLU A 19 -6.77 8.33 -1.57
N ARG A 20 -6.27 8.72 -2.74
CA ARG A 20 -4.85 8.61 -3.08
C ARG A 20 -3.94 9.28 -2.05
N LYS A 21 -4.31 10.48 -1.57
CA LYS A 21 -3.54 11.20 -0.53
C LYS A 21 -3.56 10.45 0.79
N LEU A 22 -4.70 9.86 1.15
CA LEU A 22 -4.82 9.04 2.35
C LEU A 22 -3.93 7.80 2.26
N CYS A 23 -3.93 7.11 1.11
CA CYS A 23 -3.05 5.97 0.91
C CYS A 23 -1.58 6.37 1.05
N ILE A 24 -1.13 7.46 0.39
CA ILE A 24 0.25 7.95 0.52
C ILE A 24 0.61 8.26 1.99
N LEU A 25 -0.29 8.92 2.73
CA LEU A 25 -0.06 9.23 4.15
C LEU A 25 -0.04 7.97 5.02
N ALA A 26 -0.94 7.02 4.78
CA ALA A 26 -1.00 5.75 5.50
C ALA A 26 0.25 4.91 5.23
N SER A 27 0.66 4.76 3.97
CA SER A 27 1.89 4.08 3.58
C SER A 27 3.10 4.72 4.27
N ARG A 28 3.18 6.06 4.32
CA ARG A 28 4.24 6.76 5.07
C ARG A 28 4.28 6.41 6.56
N LYS A 29 3.12 6.20 7.17
CA LYS A 29 3.02 5.86 8.60
C LYS A 29 3.33 4.39 8.87
N LEU A 30 2.84 3.49 8.03
CA LEU A 30 3.05 2.04 8.15
C LEU A 30 4.49 1.65 7.83
N LEU A 31 5.04 2.20 6.73
CA LEU A 31 6.36 1.86 6.21
C LEU A 31 7.50 2.63 6.89
N GLY A 32 7.26 3.53 7.83
CA GLY A 32 8.32 4.17 8.62
C GLY A 32 9.55 4.62 7.79
N GLN A 33 10.75 4.22 8.22
CA GLN A 33 12.02 4.50 7.51
C GLN A 33 12.84 3.26 7.09
N ASP A 34 12.52 2.05 7.54
CA ASP A 34 13.39 0.86 7.43
C ASP A 34 12.67 -0.37 6.84
N TYR A 35 12.35 -0.34 5.55
CA TYR A 35 11.94 -1.54 4.81
C TYR A 35 12.82 -1.72 3.57
N ASP A 36 13.16 -2.97 3.28
CA ASP A 36 13.92 -3.33 2.08
C ASP A 36 13.07 -3.19 0.81
N ALA A 37 13.75 -3.08 -0.34
CA ALA A 37 13.10 -2.89 -1.64
C ALA A 37 12.11 -4.01 -1.98
N ASP A 38 12.42 -5.25 -1.61
CA ASP A 38 11.57 -6.44 -1.79
C ASP A 38 10.22 -6.30 -1.07
N PHE A 39 10.25 -5.84 0.19
CA PHE A 39 9.05 -5.61 0.98
C PHE A 39 8.20 -4.51 0.36
N LEU A 40 8.84 -3.42 -0.04
CA LEU A 40 8.17 -2.26 -0.62
C LEU A 40 7.50 -2.60 -1.95
N GLU A 41 8.17 -3.36 -2.83
CA GLU A 41 7.60 -3.82 -4.10
C GLU A 41 6.36 -4.69 -3.88
N ARG A 42 6.41 -5.60 -2.90
CA ARG A 42 5.26 -6.45 -2.54
C ARG A 42 4.11 -5.65 -1.97
N TYR A 43 4.39 -4.77 -1.02
CA TYR A 43 3.38 -3.87 -0.46
C TYR A 43 2.65 -3.11 -1.56
N GLU A 44 3.39 -2.58 -2.53
CA GLU A 44 2.82 -1.87 -3.68
C GLU A 44 1.96 -2.77 -4.56
N ALA A 45 2.37 -4.01 -4.81
CA ALA A 45 1.60 -4.97 -5.59
C ALA A 45 0.26 -5.31 -4.89
N GLU A 46 0.31 -5.65 -3.60
CA GLU A 46 -0.89 -5.97 -2.81
C GLU A 46 -1.84 -4.78 -2.72
N LEU A 47 -1.29 -3.57 -2.51
CA LEU A 47 -2.08 -2.34 -2.45
C LEU A 47 -2.81 -2.06 -3.77
N VAL A 48 -2.13 -2.23 -4.90
CA VAL A 48 -2.74 -2.07 -6.23
C VAL A 48 -3.82 -3.13 -6.44
N GLU A 49 -3.54 -4.40 -6.16
CA GLU A 49 -4.49 -5.50 -6.35
C GLU A 49 -5.77 -5.31 -5.54
N LEU A 50 -5.64 -5.01 -4.24
CA LEU A 50 -6.78 -4.74 -3.36
C LEU A 50 -7.57 -3.49 -3.79
N SER A 51 -6.90 -2.50 -4.39
CA SER A 51 -7.56 -1.29 -4.87
C SER A 51 -8.35 -1.47 -6.17
N LEU A 52 -8.01 -2.47 -7.00
CA LEU A 52 -8.71 -2.76 -8.26
C LEU A 52 -10.11 -3.33 -8.04
N GLY A 53 -10.33 -3.99 -6.90
CA GLY A 53 -11.61 -4.63 -6.56
C GLY A 53 -12.65 -3.71 -5.91
N ILE A 54 -12.32 -2.44 -5.64
CA ILE A 54 -13.23 -1.55 -4.89
C ILE A 54 -14.26 -0.91 -5.83
N ASP A 55 -15.53 -1.15 -5.54
CA ASP A 55 -16.64 -0.41 -6.13
C ASP A 55 -16.47 1.10 -5.85
N PRO A 56 -16.57 1.97 -6.88
CA PRO A 56 -16.54 3.42 -6.68
C PRO A 56 -17.51 3.95 -5.61
N MET A 57 -18.63 3.27 -5.36
CA MET A 57 -19.61 3.64 -4.32
C MET A 57 -19.16 3.27 -2.90
N GLU A 58 -18.21 2.34 -2.76
CA GLU A 58 -17.64 1.89 -1.48
C GLU A 58 -16.26 2.53 -1.21
N ARG A 59 -15.80 3.44 -2.08
CA ARG A 59 -14.59 4.22 -1.87
C ARG A 59 -14.85 5.30 -0.84
N ASP A 60 -14.77 4.92 0.43
CA ASP A 60 -14.68 5.85 1.53
C ASP A 60 -13.25 5.89 2.14
N SER A 61 -13.02 6.88 2.98
CA SER A 61 -11.72 7.11 3.62
C SER A 61 -11.32 5.98 4.58
N MET A 62 -12.27 5.30 5.22
CA MET A 62 -11.99 4.14 6.07
C MET A 62 -11.53 2.98 5.22
N ARG A 63 -12.23 2.70 4.11
CA ARG A 63 -11.89 1.60 3.21
C ARG A 63 -10.50 1.75 2.61
N ALA A 64 -10.12 2.97 2.23
CA ALA A 64 -8.77 3.26 1.75
C ALA A 64 -7.69 2.94 2.82
N LEU A 65 -7.97 3.21 4.10
CA LEU A 65 -7.05 2.90 5.20
C LEU A 65 -6.98 1.40 5.49
N GLU A 66 -8.12 0.71 5.51
CA GLU A 66 -8.18 -0.73 5.70
C GLU A 66 -7.33 -1.47 4.67
N ILE A 67 -7.45 -1.08 3.40
CA ILE A 67 -6.68 -1.67 2.31
C ILE A 67 -5.18 -1.42 2.49
N CYS A 68 -4.78 -0.23 2.95
CA CYS A 68 -3.37 0.05 3.23
C CYS A 68 -2.82 -0.86 4.35
N VAL A 69 -3.61 -1.14 5.38
CA VAL A 69 -3.24 -2.02 6.49
C VAL A 69 -3.22 -3.49 6.04
N GLU A 70 -4.18 -3.89 5.22
CA GLU A 70 -4.29 -5.25 4.67
C GLU A 70 -3.11 -5.57 3.75
N ALA A 71 -2.80 -4.68 2.79
CA ALA A 71 -1.64 -4.80 1.91
C ALA A 71 -0.33 -4.91 2.70
N PHE A 72 -0.19 -4.09 3.76
CA PHE A 72 0.97 -4.14 4.64
C PHE A 72 1.08 -5.50 5.36
N SER A 73 -0.04 -6.01 5.87
CA SER A 73 -0.08 -7.29 6.59
C SER A 73 0.25 -8.46 5.66
N LEU A 74 -0.23 -8.45 4.42
CA LEU A 74 0.09 -9.47 3.41
C LEU A 74 1.57 -9.45 3.04
N ALA A 75 2.13 -8.26 2.79
CA ALA A 75 3.56 -8.10 2.51
C ALA A 75 4.44 -8.58 3.68
N ALA A 76 4.02 -8.31 4.93
CA ALA A 76 4.70 -8.78 6.14
C ALA A 76 4.60 -10.29 6.35
N ALA A 77 3.43 -10.89 6.14
CA ALA A 77 3.25 -12.34 6.22
C ALA A 77 4.18 -13.07 5.22
N ALA A 78 4.28 -12.56 3.99
CA ALA A 78 5.14 -13.12 2.96
C ALA A 78 6.66 -13.01 3.28
N ARG A 79 7.05 -12.12 4.19
CA ARG A 79 8.42 -12.04 4.73
C ARG A 79 8.67 -13.10 5.80
N VAL A 80 7.70 -13.32 6.70
CA VAL A 80 7.79 -14.35 7.74
C VAL A 80 7.84 -15.75 7.14
N SER A 81 7.04 -16.04 6.11
CA SER A 81 7.08 -17.33 5.41
C SER A 81 8.43 -17.61 4.74
N ARG A 82 9.17 -16.59 4.29
CA ARG A 82 10.53 -16.74 3.76
C ARG A 82 11.58 -17.06 4.83
N LEU A 83 11.36 -16.66 6.08
CA LEU A 83 12.26 -16.96 7.20
C LEU A 83 11.98 -18.33 7.83
N ALA A 84 10.81 -18.91 7.56
CA ALA A 84 10.40 -20.23 8.04
C ALA A 84 10.76 -21.38 7.08
N CYS A 85 11.38 -21.09 5.92
CA CYS A 85 11.89 -22.06 4.96
C CYS A 85 13.43 -22.15 5.01
#